data_AF-A0A1G3LZY4-F1
#
_entry.id   AF-A0A1G3LZY4-F1
#
_cell.length_a   1.000
_cell.length_b   1.000
_cell.length_c   1.000
_cell.angle_alpha   90.00
_cell.angle_beta   90.00
_cell.angle_gamma   90.00
#
_symmetry.space_group_name_H-M   'P 1'
#
loop_
_entity.id
_entity.type
_entity.pdbx_description
1 polymer ?
#
loop_
_entity_poly.entity_id
_entity_poly.type
_entity_poly.pdbx_seq_one_letter_code
_entity_poly.pdbx_strand_id
1 'polypeptide(L)'
;MAQALIGQPFTFQVLFVDGLNVPLVVNNPVISIFTFSDVGVRETLVDNQPLVPVVPPETGRYTYTYTPPENLTGKLLSADFVGEDLAIPGTFYRAEQQVTAVTTLGMGVGGSGLIARFIK
;
A
#
# COMPACT_ATOMS: atom_id res chain seq x y z
N MET A 1 -10.43 -4.70 8.12
CA MET A 1 -9.50 -5.10 7.05
C MET A 1 -10.11 -4.69 5.72
N ALA A 2 -9.36 -4.08 4.81
CA ALA A 2 -9.89 -3.67 3.51
C ALA A 2 -10.07 -4.90 2.60
N GLN A 3 -10.96 -4.80 1.62
CA GLN A 3 -11.17 -5.83 0.60
C GLN A 3 -10.89 -5.26 -0.79
N ALA A 4 -10.18 -6.04 -1.61
CA ALA A 4 -9.98 -5.75 -3.02
C ALA A 4 -10.81 -6.74 -3.84
N LEU A 5 -11.64 -6.22 -4.74
CA LEU A 5 -12.48 -7.03 -5.59
C LEU A 5 -11.64 -7.57 -6.76
N ILE A 6 -11.69 -8.87 -6.99
CA ILE A 6 -11.00 -9.54 -8.12
C ILE A 6 -11.40 -8.87 -9.44
N GLY A 7 -10.40 -8.59 -10.28
CA GLY A 7 -10.59 -7.98 -11.60
C GLY A 7 -10.98 -6.50 -11.57
N GLN A 8 -11.11 -5.89 -10.39
CA GLN A 8 -11.41 -4.46 -10.25
C GLN A 8 -10.21 -3.70 -9.67
N PRO A 9 -10.02 -2.42 -10.06
CA PRO A 9 -8.96 -1.61 -9.52
C PRO A 9 -9.18 -1.35 -8.01
N PHE A 10 -8.17 -1.63 -7.21
CA PHE A 10 -8.08 -1.25 -5.81
C PHE A 10 -6.99 -0.20 -5.62
N THR A 11 -7.30 0.90 -4.93
CA THR A 11 -6.34 1.98 -4.70
C THR A 11 -5.76 1.87 -3.31
N PHE A 12 -4.46 1.59 -3.24
CA PHE A 12 -3.65 1.74 -2.05
C PHE A 12 -3.33 3.22 -1.84
N GLN A 13 -3.38 3.66 -0.58
CA GLN A 13 -3.05 5.03 -0.21
C GLN A 13 -2.23 5.05 1.07
N VAL A 14 -1.12 5.80 1.04
CA VAL A 14 -0.22 5.99 2.18
C VAL A 14 -0.05 7.47 2.46
N LEU A 15 -0.02 7.82 3.75
CA LEU A 15 0.36 9.14 4.24
C LEU A 15 1.66 8.99 5.05
N PHE A 16 2.74 9.58 4.52
CA PHE A 16 4.00 9.77 5.24
C PHE A 16 3.90 11.05 6.07
N VAL A 17 4.34 10.93 7.31
CA VAL A 17 4.27 11.94 8.35
C VAL A 17 5.61 11.90 9.11
N ASP A 18 5.92 12.86 10.00
CA ASP A 18 7.17 12.93 10.80
C ASP A 18 6.99 12.52 12.27
N GLY A 19 8.05 12.52 13.10
CA GLY A 19 7.92 12.15 14.52
C GLY A 19 6.91 12.98 15.34
N LEU A 20 6.37 14.07 14.79
CA LEU A 20 5.35 14.94 15.37
C LEU A 20 3.97 14.79 14.68
N ASN A 21 3.79 13.78 13.83
CA ASN A 21 2.60 13.53 13.01
C ASN A 21 2.30 14.61 11.95
N VAL A 22 3.30 15.39 11.53
CA VAL A 22 3.16 16.38 10.45
C VAL A 22 3.43 15.70 9.10
N PRO A 23 2.57 15.85 8.07
CA PRO A 23 2.81 15.27 6.76
C PRO A 23 4.15 15.71 6.17
N LEU A 24 4.94 14.76 5.68
CA LEU A 24 6.26 15.01 5.11
C LEU A 24 6.37 14.46 3.70
N VAL A 25 7.14 15.14 2.84
CA VAL A 25 7.48 14.65 1.51
C VAL A 25 8.65 13.67 1.63
N VAL A 26 8.55 12.53 0.96
CA VAL A 26 9.62 11.52 0.87
C VAL A 26 10.22 11.48 -0.54
N ASN A 27 11.49 11.08 -0.63
CA ASN A 27 12.13 10.72 -1.88
C ASN A 27 11.79 9.30 -2.30
N ASN A 28 11.68 9.07 -3.62
CA ASN A 28 11.51 7.76 -4.23
C ASN A 28 10.45 6.87 -3.53
N PRO A 29 9.20 7.34 -3.33
CA PRO A 29 8.19 6.54 -2.69
C PRO A 29 7.82 5.34 -3.57
N VAL A 30 7.87 4.14 -2.99
CA VAL A 30 7.65 2.87 -3.69
C VAL A 30 6.72 1.94 -2.91
N ILE A 31 6.09 1.02 -3.62
CA ILE A 31 5.24 -0.05 -3.08
C ILE A 31 5.67 -1.42 -3.61
N SER A 32 5.67 -2.41 -2.73
CA SER A 32 5.75 -3.83 -3.10
C SER A 32 4.53 -4.58 -2.56
N ILE A 33 3.86 -5.34 -3.42
CA ILE A 33 2.70 -6.16 -3.04
C ILE A 33 3.10 -7.62 -3.09
N PHE A 34 2.75 -8.38 -2.06
CA PHE A 34 3.05 -9.80 -1.96
C PHE A 34 1.91 -10.55 -1.28
N THR A 35 1.89 -11.87 -1.46
CA THR A 35 1.05 -12.80 -0.72
C THR A 35 1.93 -13.91 -0.15
N PHE A 36 1.37 -14.71 0.74
CA PHE A 36 1.98 -15.99 1.11
C PHE A 36 1.25 -17.14 0.40
N SER A 37 2.00 -18.17 0.01
CA SER A 37 1.44 -19.45 -0.40
C SER A 37 0.94 -20.23 0.82
N ASP A 38 0.20 -21.32 0.59
CA ASP A 38 -0.33 -22.16 1.67
C ASP A 38 0.77 -22.84 2.52
N VAL A 39 2.00 -22.89 1.99
CA VAL A 39 3.19 -23.39 2.70
C VAL A 39 4.03 -22.27 3.34
N GLY A 40 3.52 -21.03 3.36
CA GLY A 40 4.16 -19.88 4.01
C GLY A 40 5.29 -19.22 3.20
N VAL A 41 5.43 -19.53 1.91
CA VAL A 41 6.44 -18.89 1.05
C VAL A 41 5.90 -17.55 0.54
N ARG A 42 6.72 -16.50 0.62
CA ARG A 42 6.38 -15.18 0.07
C ARG A 42 6.39 -15.23 -1.46
N GLU A 43 5.27 -14.86 -2.06
CA GLU A 43 5.10 -14.67 -3.51
C GLU A 43 4.97 -13.16 -3.79
N THR A 44 5.95 -12.58 -4.47
CA THR A 44 5.90 -11.16 -4.87
C THR A 44 5.00 -10.99 -6.09
N LEU A 45 4.03 -10.08 -5.99
CA LEU A 45 3.06 -9.76 -7.03
C LEU A 45 3.41 -8.44 -7.74
N VAL A 46 3.89 -7.47 -6.98
CA VAL A 46 4.36 -6.17 -7.44
C VAL A 46 5.65 -5.89 -6.70
N ASP A 47 6.70 -5.51 -7.43
CA ASP A 47 8.00 -5.20 -6.84
C ASP A 47 8.41 -3.76 -7.13
N ASN A 48 8.72 -3.03 -6.06
CA ASN A 48 9.35 -1.71 -6.04
C ASN A 48 8.74 -0.70 -7.03
N GLN A 49 7.40 -0.69 -7.14
CA GLN A 49 6.72 0.22 -8.07
C GLN A 49 6.62 1.62 -7.51
N PRO A 50 6.81 2.68 -8.32
CA PRO A 50 6.70 4.04 -7.85
C PRO A 50 5.26 4.36 -7.44
N LEU A 51 5.12 5.00 -6.28
CA LEU A 51 3.87 5.61 -5.84
C LEU A 51 3.71 6.97 -6.51
N VAL A 52 2.47 7.35 -6.82
CA VAL A 52 2.14 8.65 -7.40
C VAL A 52 1.52 9.57 -6.34
N PRO A 53 1.81 10.88 -6.32
CA PRO A 53 1.08 11.81 -5.45
C PRO A 53 -0.42 11.75 -5.72
N VAL A 54 -1.23 11.88 -4.67
CA VAL A 54 -2.69 11.96 -4.82
C VAL A 54 -3.09 13.20 -5.64
N VAL A 55 -4.28 13.16 -6.27
CA VAL A 55 -4.84 14.29 -7.01
C VAL A 55 -6.19 14.69 -6.38
N PRO A 56 -6.36 15.95 -5.93
CA PRO A 56 -5.37 17.03 -5.90
C PRO A 56 -4.20 16.74 -4.94
N PRO A 57 -2.98 17.27 -5.19
CA PRO A 57 -1.80 17.01 -4.36
C PRO A 57 -2.01 17.36 -2.88
N GLU A 58 -1.75 16.39 -2.01
CA GLU A 58 -1.64 16.55 -0.58
C GLU A 58 -0.23 16.17 -0.14
N THR A 59 0.40 16.98 0.72
CA THR A 59 1.76 16.72 1.21
C THR A 59 1.86 15.35 1.87
N GLY A 60 2.88 14.57 1.47
CA GLY A 60 3.16 13.25 2.05
C GLY A 60 2.17 12.14 1.67
N ARG A 61 1.19 12.42 0.82
CA ARG A 61 0.16 11.46 0.46
C ARG A 61 0.34 10.93 -0.95
N TYR A 62 0.43 9.61 -1.05
CA TYR A 62 0.66 8.92 -2.31
C TYR A 62 -0.27 7.74 -2.49
N THR A 63 -0.50 7.36 -3.74
CA THR A 63 -1.39 6.28 -4.13
C THR A 63 -0.73 5.33 -5.12
N TYR A 64 -1.24 4.10 -5.16
CA TYR A 64 -0.96 3.13 -6.21
C TYR A 64 -2.20 2.31 -6.48
N THR A 65 -2.54 2.11 -7.75
CA THR A 65 -3.70 1.30 -8.14
C THR A 65 -3.24 -0.07 -8.59
N TYR A 66 -3.84 -1.11 -8.02
CA TYR A 66 -3.58 -2.50 -8.37
C TYR A 66 -4.90 -3.20 -8.68
N THR A 67 -4.91 -4.00 -9.74
CA THR A 67 -6.05 -4.84 -10.10
C THR A 67 -5.72 -6.30 -9.79
N PRO A 68 -6.25 -6.89 -8.70
CA PRO A 68 -5.94 -8.27 -8.36
C PRO A 68 -6.45 -9.26 -9.43
N PRO A 69 -5.59 -10.13 -9.99
CA PRO A 69 -6.00 -11.19 -10.91
C PRO A 69 -6.77 -12.32 -10.20
N GLU A 70 -7.52 -13.11 -10.97
CA GLU A 70 -8.44 -14.15 -10.48
C GLU A 70 -7.78 -15.22 -9.59
N ASN A 71 -6.52 -15.54 -9.85
CA ASN A 71 -5.74 -16.53 -9.09
C ASN A 71 -5.41 -16.08 -7.65
N LEU A 72 -5.76 -14.86 -7.25
CA LEU A 72 -5.60 -14.36 -5.89
C LEU A 72 -6.90 -14.45 -5.06
N THR A 73 -7.96 -15.05 -5.58
CA THR A 73 -9.24 -15.18 -4.86
C THR A 73 -9.04 -15.80 -3.47
N GLY A 74 -9.49 -15.10 -2.42
CA GLY A 74 -9.37 -15.55 -1.04
C GLY A 74 -7.99 -15.35 -0.41
N LYS A 75 -6.99 -14.89 -1.17
CA LYS A 75 -5.65 -14.62 -0.65
C LYS A 75 -5.60 -13.30 0.12
N LEU A 76 -4.74 -13.28 1.14
CA LEU A 76 -4.36 -12.06 1.85
C LEU A 76 -3.20 -11.39 1.12
N LEU A 77 -3.42 -10.18 0.63
CA LEU A 77 -2.41 -9.36 -0.01
C LEU A 77 -1.81 -8.42 1.03
N SER A 78 -0.49 -8.43 1.13
CA SER A 78 0.28 -7.47 1.91
C SER A 78 0.94 -6.46 1.00
N ALA A 79 0.84 -5.17 1.32
CA ALA A 79 1.50 -4.09 0.62
C ALA A 79 2.49 -3.38 1.54
N ASP A 80 3.77 -3.42 1.18
CA ASP A 80 4.85 -2.67 1.79
C ASP A 80 5.00 -1.33 1.07
N PHE A 81 5.00 -0.22 1.81
CA PHE A 81 5.33 1.11 1.30
C PHE A 81 6.66 1.55 1.87
N VAL A 82 7.52 2.13 1.04
CA VAL A 82 8.81 2.67 1.46
C VAL A 82 8.97 4.07 0.88
N GLY A 83 9.53 4.99 1.67
CA GLY A 83 9.95 6.31 1.19
C GLY A 83 11.20 6.76 1.94
N GLU A 84 12.12 7.41 1.25
CA GLU A 84 13.36 7.92 1.85
C GLU A 84 13.15 9.32 2.44
N ASP A 85 13.75 9.59 3.60
CA ASP A 85 13.75 10.91 4.22
C ASP A 85 14.53 11.93 3.38
N LEU A 86 13.91 13.07 3.08
CA LEU A 86 14.55 14.17 2.35
C LEU A 86 15.69 14.85 3.13
N ALA A 87 15.56 14.95 4.44
CA ALA A 87 16.49 15.65 5.32
C ALA A 87 17.66 14.76 5.75
N ILE A 88 17.47 13.44 5.75
CA ILE A 88 18.48 12.46 6.19
C ILE A 88 18.60 11.32 5.17
N PRO A 89 19.39 11.50 4.11
CA PRO A 89 19.60 10.46 3.10
C PRO A 89 20.03 9.12 3.71
N GLY A 90 19.47 8.02 3.20
CA GLY A 90 19.64 6.67 3.74
C GLY A 90 18.72 6.31 4.91
N THR A 91 17.87 7.23 5.38
CA THR A 91 16.80 6.92 6.35
C THR A 91 15.50 6.63 5.60
N PHE A 92 14.82 5.55 5.97
CA PHE A 92 13.61 5.10 5.27
C PHE A 92 12.40 5.01 6.21
N TYR A 93 11.27 5.53 5.74
CA TYR A 93 9.96 5.32 6.33
C TYR A 93 9.31 4.10 5.68
N ARG A 94 8.73 3.21 6.51
CA ARG A 94 8.04 2.01 6.03
C ARG A 94 6.66 1.84 6.66
N ALA A 95 5.70 1.45 5.83
CA ALA A 95 4.35 1.08 6.24
C ALA A 95 3.94 -0.25 5.61
N GLU A 96 3.01 -0.98 6.24
CA GLU A 96 2.43 -2.21 5.68
C GLU A 96 0.90 -2.15 5.75
N GLN A 97 0.23 -2.55 4.68
CA GLN A 97 -1.21 -2.81 4.61
C GLN A 97 -1.50 -4.26 4.36
N GLN A 98 -2.62 -4.75 4.91
CA GLN A 98 -3.18 -6.03 4.51
C GLN A 98 -4.59 -5.84 3.93
N VAL A 99 -4.85 -6.51 2.82
CA VAL A 99 -6.09 -6.45 2.04
C VAL A 99 -6.47 -7.85 1.62
N THR A 100 -7.74 -8.23 1.80
CA THR A 100 -8.22 -9.53 1.31
C THR A 100 -8.74 -9.40 -0.11
N ALA A 101 -8.28 -10.27 -1.01
CA ALA A 101 -8.83 -10.37 -2.35
C ALA A 101 -10.13 -11.21 -2.35
N VAL A 102 -11.23 -10.63 -2.82
CA VAL A 102 -12.58 -11.23 -2.75
C VAL A 102 -13.29 -11.16 -4.10
N THR A 103 -14.22 -12.08 -4.37
CA THR A 103 -15.06 -12.07 -5.58
C THR A 103 -16.36 -11.29 -5.41
N THR A 104 -16.75 -11.00 -4.17
CA THR A 104 -17.90 -10.17 -3.81
C THR A 104 -17.52 -9.30 -2.62
N LEU A 105 -17.91 -8.02 -2.66
CA LEU A 105 -17.72 -7.12 -1.52
C LEU A 105 -18.73 -7.47 -0.44
N GLY A 106 -18.29 -7.51 0.81
CA GLY A 106 -19.22 -7.42 1.94
C GLY A 106 -19.95 -6.09 1.91
N MET A 107 -21.20 -6.04 2.38
CA MET A 107 -21.95 -4.78 2.48
C MET A 107 -21.11 -3.74 3.27
N GLY A 108 -20.72 -2.65 2.61
CA GLY A 108 -20.03 -1.51 3.23
C GLY A 108 -18.52 -1.35 2.95
N VAL A 109 -17.89 -2.15 2.10
CA VAL A 109 -16.43 -2.05 1.85
C VAL A 109 -16.12 -1.28 0.57
N GLY A 110 -15.93 0.04 0.67
CA GLY A 110 -15.34 0.87 -0.38
C GLY A 110 -13.82 0.69 -0.41
N GLY A 111 -13.27 0.38 -1.60
CA GLY A 111 -11.89 -0.10 -1.83
C GLY A 111 -10.78 0.94 -1.70
N SER A 112 -10.72 1.65 -0.57
CA SER A 112 -9.59 2.52 -0.24
C SER A 112 -9.26 2.34 1.24
N GLY A 113 -8.06 1.83 1.51
CA GLY A 113 -7.52 1.83 2.87
C GLY A 113 -6.48 2.91 2.99
N LEU A 114 -6.71 3.86 3.91
CA LEU A 114 -5.75 4.88 4.30
C LEU A 114 -4.83 4.30 5.38
N ILE A 115 -3.52 4.43 5.21
CA ILE A 115 -2.56 4.18 6.28
C ILE A 115 -1.79 5.46 6.62
N ALA A 116 -1.81 5.80 7.91
CA ALA A 116 -0.76 6.57 8.55
C ALA A 116 0.03 5.58 9.42
N ARG A 117 1.27 5.26 9.05
CA ARG A 117 2.13 4.40 9.89
C ARG A 117 3.54 4.92 9.88
N PHE A 118 4.10 4.96 11.08
CA PHE A 118 5.51 5.21 11.37
C PHE A 118 6.14 3.98 11.94
N ILE A 119 7.38 3.70 11.52
CA ILE A 119 8.36 3.08 12.40
C ILE A 119 9.68 3.81 12.16
N LYS A 120 10.21 4.44 13.22
CA LYS A 120 11.63 4.75 13.35
C LYS A 120 12.36 3.49 13.80
#